data_AF-F6QSU0-F1
#
_entry.id   AF-F6QSU0-F1
#
_cell.length_a   1.000
_cell.length_b   1.000
_cell.length_c   1.000
_cell.angle_alpha   90.00
_cell.angle_beta   90.00
_cell.angle_gamma   90.00
#
_symmetry.space_group_name_H-M   'P 1'
#
loop_
_entity.id
_entity.type
_entity.pdbx_description
1 polymer ?
#
loop_
_entity_poly.entity_id
_entity_poly.type
_entity_poly.pdbx_seq_one_letter_code
_entity_poly.pdbx_strand_id
1 'polypeptide(L)'
;MGPGRRGRQGVGRASASSWSPMQRARRPGRGRAEAEAEAGAAREAALGEAGSWLQRVARRVTAAPHLRAALQDAGPVWVLAVQRYLAEPGPARAPPPPPPPPPPPGYCYDVTLSDGLWQEKCHLVPELNGLVQKNILRAGIEVRVRTVSCLYNEKKLDTGILCLESLDCGGAAAPDPRQAPFRQKEQGRRPERPLKGGRTHYLPLWNNEDPYGDLWLGRKQPDPRPVDVSRITSVAHLEMTWMSRINFSPLLVRIMYKSRLRYYGKPEKNLDEPYQAYLEVADSSGMVSVILWNTLCPEWYNSLSVGTVILIQQYTIKKSYPFRTQPSLGNSQMKRISTIEKALCHFTCRICGRENGDIGLFEALLDTACSA
;
A
#
# COMPACT_ATOMS: atom_id res chain seq x y z
N MET A 1 31.18 55.30 -54.52
CA MET A 1 31.99 54.11 -54.13
C MET A 1 33.11 54.58 -53.22
N GLY A 2 33.41 53.80 -52.18
CA GLY A 2 33.95 54.22 -50.89
C GLY A 2 35.16 55.16 -50.87
N PRO A 3 35.18 56.04 -49.86
CA PRO A 3 36.26 56.01 -48.85
C PRO A 3 35.62 56.00 -47.45
N GLY A 4 36.23 55.54 -46.35
CA GLY A 4 37.64 55.41 -46.05
C GLY A 4 37.92 56.13 -44.72
N ARG A 5 38.12 55.33 -43.66
CA ARG A 5 38.88 55.60 -42.42
C ARG A 5 38.28 56.45 -41.26
N ARG A 6 38.15 55.70 -40.15
CA ARG A 6 38.45 55.97 -38.72
C ARG A 6 38.93 57.37 -38.30
N GLY A 7 38.41 57.81 -37.15
CA GLY A 7 39.10 58.71 -36.22
C GLY A 7 38.22 59.15 -35.04
N ARG A 8 38.57 58.73 -33.81
CA ARG A 8 37.98 59.16 -32.53
C ARG A 8 38.24 60.66 -32.25
N GLN A 9 37.33 61.33 -31.55
CA GLN A 9 37.54 61.92 -30.20
C GLN A 9 36.38 62.85 -29.78
N GLY A 10 35.82 62.62 -28.58
CA GLY A 10 35.90 63.59 -27.48
C GLY A 10 34.87 64.72 -27.30
N VAL A 11 34.05 64.52 -26.25
CA VAL A 11 33.72 65.48 -25.15
C VAL A 11 32.73 66.65 -25.38
N GLY A 12 31.73 66.73 -24.49
CA GLY A 12 30.95 67.94 -24.16
C GLY A 12 29.69 67.58 -23.35
N ARG A 13 29.77 67.41 -22.01
CA ARG A 13 29.41 68.36 -20.93
C ARG A 13 27.97 68.89 -20.93
N ALA A 14 27.36 68.76 -19.74
CA ALA A 14 26.01 69.11 -19.32
C ALA A 14 25.68 70.61 -19.30
N SER A 15 24.38 70.95 -19.30
CA SER A 15 23.76 71.92 -18.38
C SER A 15 22.29 72.18 -18.76
N ALA A 16 21.51 72.59 -17.76
CA ALA A 16 20.06 72.58 -17.63
C ALA A 16 19.34 73.90 -18.00
N SER A 17 18.02 73.91 -17.70
CA SER A 17 17.03 75.02 -17.65
C SER A 17 16.24 75.27 -18.94
N SER A 18 14.92 75.54 -18.98
CA SER A 18 13.90 75.96 -18.01
C SER A 18 12.48 75.60 -18.57
N TRP A 19 11.60 74.96 -17.81
CA TRP A 19 10.40 75.48 -17.07
C TRP A 19 9.25 76.13 -17.88
N SER A 20 8.08 75.45 -17.91
CA SER A 20 6.71 76.02 -17.94
C SER A 20 5.62 74.92 -17.83
N PRO A 21 4.36 75.20 -17.42
CA PRO A 21 3.86 74.72 -16.12
C PRO A 21 2.61 73.81 -16.12
N MET A 22 2.53 73.00 -15.06
CA MET A 22 1.35 72.71 -14.22
C MET A 22 0.02 72.31 -14.89
N GLN A 23 -0.22 70.99 -15.01
CA GLN A 23 -1.56 70.41 -14.97
C GLN A 23 -1.78 69.68 -13.64
N ARG A 24 -2.84 70.07 -12.95
CA ARG A 24 -3.23 69.65 -11.60
C ARG A 24 -3.90 68.27 -11.69
N ALA A 25 -3.14 67.18 -11.54
CA ALA A 25 -3.71 65.84 -11.46
C ALA A 25 -4.32 65.60 -10.06
N ARG A 26 -5.64 65.42 -10.01
CA ARG A 26 -6.38 64.97 -8.82
C ARG A 26 -5.81 63.62 -8.34
N ARG A 27 -5.38 63.56 -7.08
CA ARG A 27 -5.02 62.30 -6.42
C ARG A 27 -6.24 61.37 -6.41
N PRO A 28 -6.12 60.09 -6.80
CA PRO A 28 -7.17 59.12 -6.52
C PRO A 28 -7.26 58.95 -5.01
N GLY A 29 -8.47 59.09 -4.47
CA GLY A 29 -8.75 59.03 -3.05
C GLY A 29 -8.34 57.68 -2.46
N ARG A 30 -7.51 57.74 -1.42
CA ARG A 30 -7.03 56.61 -0.61
C ARG A 30 -8.14 55.61 -0.23
N GLY A 31 -9.35 56.11 -0.02
CA GLY A 31 -10.51 55.30 0.36
C GLY A 31 -11.05 54.35 -0.70
N ARG A 32 -10.79 54.55 -2.01
CA ARG A 32 -11.26 53.60 -3.05
C ARG A 32 -10.37 52.37 -3.16
N ALA A 33 -9.05 52.56 -3.02
CA ALA A 33 -8.09 51.46 -2.99
C ALA A 33 -8.17 50.68 -1.67
N GLU A 34 -8.42 51.36 -0.54
CA GLU A 34 -8.65 50.70 0.76
C GLU A 34 -10.00 49.95 0.76
N ALA A 35 -11.07 50.50 0.19
CA ALA A 35 -12.36 49.81 0.06
C ALA A 35 -12.34 48.65 -0.96
N GLU A 36 -11.58 48.76 -2.05
CA GLU A 36 -11.36 47.66 -3.01
C GLU A 36 -10.46 46.57 -2.41
N ALA A 37 -9.51 46.92 -1.54
CA ALA A 37 -8.69 45.96 -0.78
C ALA A 37 -9.49 45.28 0.34
N GLU A 38 -10.35 46.00 1.07
CA GLU A 38 -11.28 45.42 2.05
C GLU A 38 -12.35 44.56 1.37
N ALA A 39 -12.90 44.99 0.23
CA ALA A 39 -13.84 44.18 -0.54
C ALA A 39 -13.16 42.95 -1.17
N GLY A 40 -11.89 43.07 -1.57
CA GLY A 40 -11.06 41.95 -2.01
C GLY A 40 -10.79 40.95 -0.88
N ALA A 41 -10.44 41.44 0.31
CA ALA A 41 -10.24 40.63 1.51
C ALA A 41 -11.54 39.98 2.02
N ALA A 42 -12.67 40.69 1.95
CA ALA A 42 -13.99 40.16 2.28
C ALA A 42 -14.46 39.10 1.25
N ARG A 43 -14.10 39.28 -0.03
CA ARG A 43 -14.41 38.32 -1.09
C ARG A 43 -13.50 37.08 -1.03
N GLU A 44 -12.23 37.22 -0.65
CA GLU A 44 -11.34 36.10 -0.30
C GLU A 44 -11.79 35.38 0.98
N ALA A 45 -12.28 36.10 1.99
CA ALA A 45 -12.85 35.52 3.21
C ALA A 45 -14.15 34.73 2.91
N ALA A 46 -15.03 35.28 2.07
CA ALA A 46 -16.27 34.61 1.63
C ALA A 46 -16.03 33.38 0.72
N LEU A 47 -15.02 33.43 -0.16
CA LEU A 47 -14.54 32.27 -0.92
C LEU A 47 -13.82 31.24 0.00
N GLY A 48 -13.20 31.72 1.08
CA GLY A 48 -12.60 30.90 2.13
C GLY A 48 -13.61 30.08 2.92
N GLU A 49 -14.82 30.60 3.15
CA GLU A 49 -15.90 29.87 3.84
C GLU A 49 -16.55 28.78 2.97
N ALA A 50 -16.63 28.97 1.65
CA ALA A 50 -17.16 27.98 0.70
C ALA A 50 -16.16 26.87 0.29
N GLY A 51 -14.92 26.92 0.78
CA GLY A 51 -13.90 25.91 0.50
C GLY A 51 -14.04 24.62 1.32
N SER A 52 -13.21 23.61 1.01
CA SER A 52 -13.10 22.40 1.82
C SER A 52 -12.67 22.70 3.26
N TRP A 53 -13.43 22.16 4.22
CA TRP A 53 -13.10 22.22 5.64
C TRP A 53 -11.77 21.52 5.93
N LEU A 54 -11.53 20.35 5.34
CA LEU A 54 -10.27 19.60 5.51
C LEU A 54 -9.06 20.41 5.01
N GLN A 55 -9.18 21.10 3.88
CA GLN A 55 -8.12 21.97 3.38
C GLN A 55 -7.82 23.13 4.34
N ARG A 56 -8.86 23.77 4.89
CA ARG A 56 -8.71 24.85 5.87
C ARG A 56 -8.01 24.35 7.13
N VAL A 57 -8.42 23.18 7.64
CA VAL A 57 -7.79 22.55 8.80
C VAL A 57 -6.32 22.25 8.54
N ALA A 58 -5.99 21.64 7.41
CA ALA A 58 -4.60 21.36 7.04
C ALA A 58 -3.75 22.64 7.04
N ARG A 59 -4.22 23.71 6.39
CA ARG A 59 -3.52 25.01 6.37
C ARG A 59 -3.37 25.61 7.76
N ARG A 60 -4.44 25.56 8.57
CA ARG A 60 -4.45 26.10 9.94
C ARG A 60 -3.45 25.40 10.84
N VAL A 61 -3.37 24.07 10.78
CA VAL A 61 -2.43 23.30 11.61
C VAL A 61 -0.99 23.57 11.19
N THR A 62 -0.70 23.61 9.89
CA THR A 62 0.64 23.91 9.40
C THR A 62 1.08 25.34 9.76
N ALA A 63 0.15 26.29 9.85
CA ALA A 63 0.43 27.67 10.26
C ALA A 63 0.45 27.86 11.79
N ALA A 64 -0.02 26.90 12.58
CA ALA A 64 -0.16 27.04 14.03
C ALA A 64 1.20 26.89 14.75
N PRO A 65 1.43 27.66 15.84
CA PRO A 65 2.55 27.39 16.74
C PRO A 65 2.40 25.97 17.31
N HIS A 66 3.50 25.22 17.34
CA HIS A 66 3.54 23.81 17.75
C HIS A 66 2.80 22.81 16.83
N LEU A 67 2.41 23.23 15.62
CA LEU A 67 1.80 22.33 14.62
C LEU A 67 0.55 21.60 15.14
N ARG A 68 -0.24 22.24 16.02
CA ARG A 68 -1.42 21.66 16.66
C ARG A 68 -2.56 22.67 16.68
N ALA A 69 -3.78 22.19 16.42
CA ALA A 69 -4.98 23.03 16.47
C ALA A 69 -6.16 22.31 17.11
N ALA A 70 -6.86 23.02 18.00
CA ALA A 70 -8.18 22.65 18.49
C ALA A 70 -9.25 23.25 17.56
N LEU A 71 -10.24 22.44 17.21
CA LEU A 71 -11.31 22.72 16.25
C LEU A 71 -12.62 22.79 17.03
N GLN A 72 -13.18 24.00 17.14
CA GLN A 72 -14.44 24.24 17.88
C GLN A 72 -15.66 24.08 16.96
N ASP A 73 -15.58 24.52 15.70
CA ASP A 73 -16.58 24.28 14.64
C ASP A 73 -16.08 23.25 13.63
N ALA A 74 -16.21 21.98 13.99
CA ALA A 74 -15.94 20.88 13.08
C ALA A 74 -17.23 20.51 12.34
N GLY A 75 -17.26 20.80 11.04
CA GLY A 75 -18.31 20.31 10.14
C GLY A 75 -18.29 18.78 10.05
N PRO A 76 -19.38 18.16 9.58
CA PRO A 76 -19.45 16.71 9.42
C PRO A 76 -18.36 16.25 8.45
N VAL A 77 -17.49 15.34 8.88
CA VAL A 77 -16.54 14.65 7.99
C VAL A 77 -16.79 13.15 8.05
N TRP A 78 -16.70 12.49 6.90
CA TRP A 78 -16.96 11.07 6.78
C TRP A 78 -15.67 10.28 6.71
N VAL A 79 -15.68 9.12 7.36
CA VAL A 79 -14.59 8.16 7.28
C VAL A 79 -14.77 7.31 6.03
N LEU A 80 -13.89 7.47 5.05
CA LEU A 80 -13.92 6.69 3.81
C LEU A 80 -13.21 5.35 3.97
N ALA A 81 -12.09 5.34 4.70
CA ALA A 81 -11.31 4.14 4.94
C ALA A 81 -10.62 4.20 6.29
N VAL A 82 -10.43 3.03 6.90
CA VAL A 82 -9.55 2.81 8.05
C VAL A 82 -8.62 1.67 7.67
N GLN A 83 -7.32 1.89 7.76
CA GLN A 83 -6.31 0.96 7.28
C GLN A 83 -5.30 0.69 8.38
N ARG A 84 -5.00 -0.59 8.62
CA ARG A 84 -4.10 -1.04 9.68
C ARG A 84 -2.73 -1.37 9.12
N TYR A 85 -1.68 -1.06 9.84
CA TYR A 85 -0.32 -1.49 9.50
C TYR A 85 0.48 -1.77 10.77
N LEU A 86 1.54 -2.57 10.61
CA LEU A 86 2.41 -2.94 11.73
C LEU A 86 3.28 -1.73 12.13
N ALA A 87 3.25 -1.37 13.41
CA ALA A 87 4.10 -0.30 13.93
C ALA A 87 5.58 -0.68 13.79
N GLU A 88 6.42 0.33 13.56
CA GLU A 88 7.86 0.16 13.70
C GLU A 88 8.25 0.31 15.18
N PRO A 89 9.28 -0.43 15.64
CA PRO A 89 9.84 -0.20 16.95
C PRO A 89 10.36 1.25 16.98
N GLY A 90 9.97 2.00 18.01
CA GLY A 90 10.53 3.31 18.27
C GLY A 90 12.04 3.23 18.46
N PRO A 91 12.77 4.37 18.39
CA PRO A 91 14.20 4.38 18.70
C PRO A 91 14.42 3.73 20.06
N ALA A 92 15.31 2.74 20.10
CA ALA A 92 15.58 1.92 21.27
C ALA A 92 15.89 2.82 22.47
N ARG A 93 14.92 2.98 23.37
CA ARG A 93 15.19 3.55 24.69
C ARG A 93 15.97 2.49 25.48
N ALA A 94 16.99 2.94 26.22
CA ALA A 94 17.98 2.13 26.94
C ALA A 94 17.43 0.82 27.53
N PRO A 95 18.24 -0.26 27.58
CA PRO A 95 17.77 -1.60 27.91
C PRO A 95 17.06 -1.62 29.28
N PRO A 96 15.77 -1.98 29.35
CA PRO A 96 15.12 -2.25 30.63
C PRO A 96 15.58 -3.60 31.21
N PRO A 97 15.39 -3.83 32.53
CA PRO A 97 15.63 -5.11 33.21
C PRO A 97 14.90 -6.31 32.55
N PRO A 98 15.20 -7.59 32.92
CA PRO A 98 14.74 -8.78 32.18
C PRO A 98 13.25 -8.72 31.86
N PRO A 99 12.86 -8.94 30.58
CA PRO A 99 11.56 -8.54 30.12
C PRO A 99 10.46 -9.52 30.56
N PRO A 100 9.26 -9.03 30.96
CA PRO A 100 8.03 -9.80 30.82
C PRO A 100 7.80 -10.21 29.35
N PRO A 101 6.88 -11.15 29.04
CA PRO A 101 6.60 -11.56 27.67
C PRO A 101 6.46 -10.34 26.74
N PRO A 102 7.02 -10.39 25.51
CA PRO A 102 7.00 -9.25 24.62
C PRO A 102 5.55 -8.80 24.40
N PRO A 103 5.24 -7.50 24.55
CA PRO A 103 3.90 -7.02 24.31
C PRO A 103 3.49 -7.39 22.87
N PRO A 104 2.18 -7.65 22.63
CA PRO A 104 1.71 -7.91 21.28
C PRO A 104 2.15 -6.79 20.34
N PRO A 105 2.46 -7.11 19.07
CA PRO A 105 2.92 -6.12 18.12
C PRO A 105 1.95 -4.93 18.07
N GLY A 106 2.49 -3.73 18.27
CA GLY A 106 1.71 -2.51 18.13
C GLY A 106 1.21 -2.36 16.70
N TYR A 107 -0.06 -2.02 16.54
CA TYR A 107 -0.64 -1.65 15.26
C TYR A 107 -0.88 -0.15 15.21
N CYS A 108 -0.64 0.44 14.05
CA CYS A 108 -1.00 1.81 13.73
C CYS A 108 -2.14 1.82 12.72
N TYR A 109 -2.85 2.94 12.65
CA TYR A 109 -3.98 3.10 11.76
C TYR A 109 -3.87 4.42 10.99
N ASP A 110 -4.16 4.35 9.70
CA ASP A 110 -4.42 5.52 8.87
C ASP A 110 -5.92 5.59 8.59
N VAL A 111 -6.46 6.81 8.60
CA VAL A 111 -7.87 7.10 8.42
C VAL A 111 -7.99 8.09 7.27
N THR A 112 -8.75 7.71 6.25
CA THR A 112 -9.07 8.62 5.14
C THR A 112 -10.38 9.32 5.47
N LEU A 113 -10.33 10.64 5.62
CA LEU A 113 -11.49 11.49 5.88
C LEU A 113 -11.91 12.24 4.61
N SER A 114 -13.20 12.54 4.49
CA SER A 114 -13.73 13.43 3.45
C SER A 114 -14.79 14.37 3.98
N ASP A 115 -14.83 15.58 3.46
CA ASP A 115 -15.90 16.57 3.65
C ASP A 115 -16.79 16.72 2.39
N GLY A 116 -16.68 15.77 1.44
CA GLY A 116 -17.39 15.80 0.16
C GLY A 116 -16.74 16.67 -0.92
N LEU A 117 -15.88 17.62 -0.54
CA LEU A 117 -15.12 18.47 -1.46
C LEU A 117 -13.65 18.10 -1.53
N TRP A 118 -13.15 17.40 -0.51
CA TRP A 118 -11.76 17.01 -0.39
C TRP A 118 -11.66 15.69 0.34
N GLN A 119 -10.55 15.00 0.14
CA GLN A 119 -10.19 13.83 0.90
C GLN A 119 -8.77 13.99 1.44
N GLU A 120 -8.58 13.60 2.70
CA GLU A 120 -7.30 13.72 3.39
C GLU A 120 -7.02 12.42 4.16
N LYS A 121 -5.80 11.89 3.99
CA LYS A 121 -5.35 10.72 4.74
C LYS A 121 -4.61 11.19 5.98
N CYS A 122 -5.10 10.76 7.15
CA CYS A 122 -4.59 11.16 8.45
C CYS A 122 -4.08 9.94 9.22
N HIS A 123 -3.07 10.14 10.05
CA HIS A 123 -2.61 9.15 11.01
C HIS A 123 -3.46 9.21 12.29
N LEU A 124 -3.89 8.07 12.80
CA LEU A 124 -4.60 7.97 14.08
C LEU A 124 -3.59 7.81 15.22
N VAL A 125 -3.66 8.68 16.23
CA VAL A 125 -2.78 8.54 17.40
C VAL A 125 -3.11 7.27 18.20
N PRO A 126 -2.12 6.62 18.84
CA PRO A 126 -2.30 5.34 19.53
C PRO A 126 -3.43 5.32 20.57
N GLU A 127 -3.68 6.44 21.23
CA GLU A 127 -4.73 6.61 22.25
C GLU A 127 -6.13 6.39 21.68
N LEU A 128 -6.33 6.64 20.39
CA LEU A 128 -7.61 6.44 19.69
C LEU A 128 -7.72 5.06 19.03
N ASN A 129 -6.68 4.22 19.05
CA ASN A 129 -6.71 2.88 18.45
C ASN A 129 -7.85 2.02 19.01
N GLY A 130 -8.21 2.21 20.27
CA GLY A 130 -9.33 1.52 20.91
C GLY A 130 -10.67 1.76 20.21
N LEU A 131 -10.86 2.90 19.54
CA LEU A 131 -12.07 3.17 18.77
C LEU A 131 -12.18 2.29 17.53
N VAL A 132 -11.06 2.04 16.84
CA VAL A 132 -11.01 1.13 15.69
C VAL A 132 -11.21 -0.31 16.15
N GLN A 133 -10.52 -0.72 17.21
CA GLN A 133 -10.61 -2.07 17.76
C GLN A 133 -12.01 -2.42 18.25
N LYS A 134 -12.75 -1.44 18.81
CA LYS A 134 -14.16 -1.59 19.22
C LYS A 134 -15.15 -1.39 18.07
N ASN A 135 -14.68 -1.20 16.84
CA ASN A 135 -15.49 -0.92 15.65
C ASN A 135 -16.37 0.35 15.76
N ILE A 136 -15.99 1.27 16.65
CA ILE A 136 -16.64 2.57 16.83
C ILE A 136 -16.20 3.50 15.70
N LEU A 137 -14.89 3.56 15.42
CA LEU A 137 -14.32 4.28 14.28
C LEU A 137 -14.15 3.30 13.11
N ARG A 138 -15.00 3.42 12.09
CA ARG A 138 -15.02 2.56 10.90
C ARG A 138 -15.43 3.35 9.66
N ALA A 139 -15.17 2.78 8.48
CA ALA A 139 -15.62 3.38 7.23
C ALA A 139 -17.16 3.54 7.18
N GLY A 140 -17.63 4.62 6.56
CA GLY A 140 -19.04 4.94 6.35
C GLY A 140 -19.71 5.71 7.49
N ILE A 141 -18.99 6.05 8.57
CA ILE A 141 -19.53 6.87 9.66
C ILE A 141 -19.14 8.34 9.49
N GLU A 142 -19.97 9.21 10.06
CA GLU A 142 -19.63 10.60 10.32
C GLU A 142 -18.82 10.71 11.62
N VAL A 143 -17.79 11.56 11.60
CA VAL A 143 -16.99 11.91 12.76
C VAL A 143 -16.84 13.43 12.87
N ARG A 144 -16.70 13.90 14.10
CA ARG A 144 -16.37 15.29 14.40
C ARG A 144 -14.96 15.36 14.96
N VAL A 145 -14.03 15.91 14.20
CA VAL A 145 -12.63 16.02 14.62
C VAL A 145 -12.46 17.23 15.53
N ARG A 146 -12.01 17.02 16.76
CA ARG A 146 -11.82 18.09 17.77
C ARG A 146 -10.39 18.59 17.82
N THR A 147 -9.41 17.71 17.69
CA THR A 147 -8.00 18.08 17.83
C THR A 147 -7.16 17.37 16.80
N VAL A 148 -6.30 18.15 16.15
CA VAL A 148 -5.38 17.67 15.12
C VAL A 148 -3.98 18.23 15.37
N SER A 149 -2.98 17.44 15.02
CA SER A 149 -1.59 17.88 14.92
C SER A 149 -1.00 17.55 13.57
N CYS A 150 0.14 18.16 13.25
CA CYS A 150 0.88 17.90 12.03
C CYS A 150 2.29 17.46 12.39
N LEU A 151 2.64 16.24 12.00
CA LEU A 151 4.01 15.75 12.10
C LEU A 151 4.74 16.08 10.80
N TYR A 152 5.75 16.92 10.90
CA TYR A 152 6.54 17.30 9.75
C TYR A 152 7.40 16.13 9.27
N ASN A 153 7.40 15.88 7.96
CA ASN A 153 8.29 14.90 7.37
C ASN A 153 9.54 15.61 6.85
N GLU A 154 10.63 15.56 7.61
CA GLU A 154 11.90 16.21 7.23
C GLU A 154 12.45 15.71 5.88
N LYS A 155 12.08 14.50 5.44
CA LYS A 155 12.47 13.93 4.14
C LYS A 155 11.64 14.47 2.98
N LYS A 156 10.50 15.11 3.24
CA LYS A 156 9.57 15.68 2.24
C LYS A 156 9.18 17.09 2.67
N LEU A 157 9.99 18.05 2.25
CA LEU A 157 9.95 19.47 2.63
C LEU A 157 8.62 20.21 2.33
N ASP A 158 7.61 19.56 1.74
CA ASP A 158 6.33 20.17 1.37
C ASP A 158 5.09 19.45 1.95
N THR A 159 5.25 18.33 2.66
CA THR A 159 4.11 17.54 3.18
C THR A 159 4.31 17.08 4.61
N GLY A 160 3.56 17.68 5.54
CA GLY A 160 3.37 17.14 6.88
C GLY A 160 2.26 16.09 6.92
N ILE A 161 2.32 15.19 7.89
CA ILE A 161 1.32 14.15 8.15
C ILE A 161 0.33 14.69 9.19
N LEU A 162 -0.94 14.84 8.81
CA LEU A 162 -2.00 15.17 9.76
C LEU A 162 -2.26 14.00 10.70
N CYS A 163 -2.31 14.28 11.99
CA CYS A 163 -2.54 13.33 13.07
C CYS A 163 -3.86 13.68 13.78
N LEU A 164 -4.75 12.70 13.89
CA LEU A 164 -6.01 12.83 14.60
C LEU A 164 -5.78 12.53 16.07
N GLU A 165 -5.95 13.52 16.95
CA GLU A 165 -5.73 13.36 18.39
C GLU A 165 -7.01 13.20 19.19
N SER A 166 -8.10 13.82 18.73
CA SER A 166 -9.41 13.72 19.36
C SER A 166 -10.51 13.85 18.33
N LEU A 167 -11.48 12.95 18.38
CA LEU A 167 -12.65 12.94 17.52
C LEU A 167 -13.85 12.33 18.26
N ASP A 168 -15.05 12.78 17.90
CA ASP A 168 -16.30 12.13 18.29
C ASP A 168 -16.81 11.28 17.13
N CYS A 169 -17.27 10.07 17.43
CA CYS A 169 -17.93 9.21 16.46
C CYS A 169 -19.45 9.30 16.67
N GLY A 170 -20.21 9.62 15.64
CA GLY A 170 -21.67 9.66 15.70
C GLY A 170 -22.27 10.26 14.43
N GLY A 171 -23.28 9.59 13.86
CA GLY A 171 -24.00 10.04 12.66
C GLY A 171 -24.18 8.96 11.60
N ALA A 172 -25.19 9.15 10.74
CA ALA A 172 -25.62 8.21 9.70
C ALA A 172 -24.85 8.39 8.37
N ALA A 173 -25.20 7.55 7.39
CA ALA A 173 -24.38 7.15 6.24
C ALA A 173 -23.80 8.28 5.37
N ALA A 174 -22.58 8.02 4.90
CA ALA A 174 -21.75 8.90 4.08
C ALA A 174 -22.25 9.07 2.62
N PRO A 175 -21.92 10.21 1.97
CA PRO A 175 -21.98 10.36 0.53
C PRO A 175 -20.94 9.48 -0.20
N ASP A 176 -21.14 9.22 -1.50
CA ASP A 176 -20.29 8.33 -2.31
C ASP A 176 -18.82 8.80 -2.34
N PRO A 177 -17.85 7.98 -1.86
CA PRO A 177 -16.42 8.33 -1.75
C PRO A 177 -15.71 8.64 -3.07
N ARG A 178 -16.34 8.41 -4.23
CA ARG A 178 -15.68 8.47 -5.55
C ARG A 178 -15.67 9.86 -6.20
N GLN A 179 -16.31 10.87 -5.61
CA GLN A 179 -16.57 12.15 -6.29
C GLN A 179 -15.68 13.33 -5.86
N ALA A 180 -14.97 13.23 -4.72
CA ALA A 180 -14.20 14.34 -4.15
C ALA A 180 -12.71 14.32 -4.54
N PRO A 181 -12.07 15.46 -4.87
CA PRO A 181 -10.64 15.52 -5.13
C PRO A 181 -9.81 15.11 -3.90
N PHE A 182 -8.88 14.18 -4.11
CA PHE A 182 -8.03 13.60 -3.07
C PHE A 182 -6.71 14.34 -2.91
N ARG A 183 -6.34 14.72 -1.68
CA ARG A 183 -5.00 15.23 -1.37
C ARG A 183 -4.08 14.11 -0.94
N GLN A 184 -3.33 13.66 -1.90
CA GLN A 184 -1.95 13.27 -1.69
C GLN A 184 -1.28 13.47 -3.03
N LYS A 185 -0.58 14.61 -3.20
CA LYS A 185 0.00 15.10 -4.47
C LYS A 185 0.93 14.11 -5.20
N GLU A 186 1.21 12.94 -4.62
CA GLU A 186 2.16 11.94 -5.12
C GLU A 186 1.53 10.67 -5.72
N GLN A 187 0.21 10.47 -5.69
CA GLN A 187 -0.41 9.21 -6.15
C GLN A 187 -1.22 9.37 -7.43
N GLY A 188 -0.55 9.75 -8.51
CA GLY A 188 -0.93 9.22 -9.81
C GLY A 188 -0.62 7.71 -9.82
N ARG A 189 -1.64 6.84 -9.84
CA ARG A 189 -1.52 5.37 -10.04
C ARG A 189 -0.53 4.61 -9.12
N ARG A 190 -0.05 5.17 -8.02
CA ARG A 190 0.89 4.47 -7.11
C ARG A 190 0.10 3.67 -6.06
N PRO A 191 0.57 2.46 -5.69
CA PRO A 191 -0.06 1.66 -4.65
C PRO A 191 -0.14 2.43 -3.33
N GLU A 192 -1.27 2.30 -2.63
CA GLU A 192 -1.44 2.90 -1.32
C GLU A 192 -0.41 2.37 -0.30
N ARG A 193 0.18 3.28 0.48
CA ARG A 193 1.20 2.96 1.48
C ARG A 193 0.89 3.64 2.82
N PRO A 194 1.26 2.98 3.94
CA PRO A 194 1.22 3.59 5.27
C PRO A 194 1.85 4.97 5.33
N LEU A 195 1.22 5.88 6.07
CA LEU A 195 1.74 7.24 6.28
C LEU A 195 3.00 7.24 7.14
N LYS A 196 3.08 6.31 8.11
CA LYS A 196 4.24 6.16 8.99
C LYS A 196 4.87 4.78 8.88
N GLY A 197 6.16 4.75 9.20
CA GLY A 197 7.00 3.57 9.11
C GLY A 197 7.38 3.30 7.66
N GLY A 198 8.54 2.68 7.44
CA GLY A 198 9.00 2.22 6.13
C GLY A 198 8.19 1.04 5.58
N ARG A 199 6.98 0.76 6.10
CA ARG A 199 6.14 -0.35 5.67
C ARG A 199 5.55 -0.06 4.29
N THR A 200 5.47 -1.11 3.49
CA THR A 200 5.10 -1.01 2.07
C THR A 200 3.64 -1.37 1.79
N HIS A 201 2.92 -1.90 2.77
CA HIS A 201 1.57 -2.42 2.59
C HIS A 201 0.74 -2.30 3.88
N TYR A 202 -0.57 -2.32 3.71
CA TYR A 202 -1.54 -2.42 4.81
C TYR A 202 -1.93 -3.87 5.08
N LEU A 203 -2.50 -4.09 6.26
CA LEU A 203 -3.05 -5.36 6.73
C LEU A 203 -4.58 -5.27 6.84
N PRO A 204 -5.30 -6.41 6.75
CA PRO A 204 -6.73 -6.44 7.03
C PRO A 204 -6.99 -5.90 8.44
N LEU A 205 -8.11 -5.21 8.70
CA LEU A 205 -8.37 -4.65 10.04
C LEU A 205 -8.46 -5.73 11.13
N TRP A 206 -9.09 -6.86 10.81
CA TRP A 206 -9.59 -7.81 11.80
C TRP A 206 -8.77 -9.09 11.91
N ASN A 207 -7.92 -9.40 10.92
CA ASN A 207 -7.10 -10.60 10.94
C ASN A 207 -5.79 -10.42 10.16
N ASN A 208 -4.94 -11.43 10.25
CA ASN A 208 -3.64 -11.51 9.58
C ASN A 208 -3.63 -12.58 8.47
N GLU A 209 -4.82 -13.06 8.08
CA GLU A 209 -4.99 -14.22 7.21
C GLU A 209 -5.59 -13.87 5.85
N ASP A 210 -6.13 -12.66 5.69
CA ASP A 210 -6.78 -12.25 4.46
C ASP A 210 -5.86 -11.40 3.56
N PRO A 211 -5.94 -11.59 2.23
CA PRO A 211 -5.42 -10.63 1.25
C PRO A 211 -6.03 -9.24 1.45
N TYR A 212 -5.21 -8.18 1.50
CA TYR A 212 -5.71 -6.82 1.65
C TYR A 212 -4.81 -5.75 1.00
N GLY A 213 -5.44 -4.77 0.35
CA GLY A 213 -4.79 -3.64 -0.28
C GLY A 213 -4.27 -3.91 -1.69
N ASP A 214 -3.67 -2.88 -2.29
CA ASP A 214 -3.29 -2.87 -3.72
C ASP A 214 -2.27 -3.94 -4.10
N LEU A 215 -1.50 -4.41 -3.11
CA LEU A 215 -0.54 -5.49 -3.27
C LEU A 215 -1.15 -6.74 -3.94
N TRP A 216 -2.43 -6.99 -3.73
CA TRP A 216 -3.14 -8.20 -4.19
C TRP A 216 -3.93 -8.00 -5.49
N LEU A 217 -3.92 -6.79 -6.07
CA LEU A 217 -4.65 -6.46 -7.29
C LEU A 217 -3.89 -6.88 -8.56
N GLY A 218 -2.57 -7.06 -8.46
CA GLY A 218 -1.70 -7.45 -9.57
C GLY A 218 -1.89 -8.92 -9.93
N ARG A 219 -2.69 -9.22 -10.97
CA ARG A 219 -2.68 -10.54 -11.59
C ARG A 219 -1.49 -10.67 -12.52
N LYS A 220 -0.53 -11.53 -12.18
CA LYS A 220 0.46 -11.96 -13.17
C LYS A 220 -0.20 -12.93 -14.13
N GLN A 221 -0.21 -12.59 -15.42
CA GLN A 221 -0.66 -13.54 -16.43
C GLN A 221 0.32 -14.71 -16.51
N PRO A 222 -0.17 -15.94 -16.74
CA PRO A 222 0.70 -17.07 -17.06
C PRO A 222 1.59 -16.71 -18.25
N ASP A 223 2.88 -17.07 -18.17
CA ASP A 223 3.81 -16.89 -19.28
C ASP A 223 3.31 -17.71 -20.50
N PRO A 224 3.10 -17.08 -21.67
CA PRO A 224 2.51 -17.73 -22.85
C PRO A 224 3.43 -18.77 -23.51
N ARG A 225 4.66 -18.95 -23.04
CA ARG A 225 5.61 -19.91 -23.61
C ARG A 225 5.14 -21.37 -23.43
N PRO A 226 5.24 -22.21 -24.46
CA PRO A 226 4.86 -23.63 -24.37
C PRO A 226 5.68 -24.37 -23.30
N VAL A 227 5.04 -25.34 -22.66
CA VAL A 227 5.65 -26.19 -21.63
C VAL A 227 6.38 -27.34 -22.31
N ASP A 228 7.69 -27.46 -22.08
CA ASP A 228 8.48 -28.60 -22.53
C ASP A 228 8.25 -29.80 -21.60
N VAL A 229 7.35 -30.70 -22.01
CA VAL A 229 6.96 -31.89 -21.24
C VAL A 229 8.10 -32.89 -21.03
N SER A 230 9.10 -32.89 -21.91
CA SER A 230 10.23 -33.83 -21.83
C SER A 230 11.13 -33.60 -20.60
N ARG A 231 11.02 -32.42 -19.99
CA ARG A 231 11.82 -32.02 -18.83
C ARG A 231 11.10 -32.19 -17.50
N ILE A 232 9.85 -32.63 -17.50
CA ILE A 232 9.05 -32.76 -16.27
C ILE A 232 9.55 -33.96 -15.46
N THR A 233 9.78 -33.76 -14.16
CA THR A 233 10.07 -34.84 -13.20
C THR A 233 8.84 -35.20 -12.39
N SER A 234 8.75 -36.44 -11.92
CA SER A 234 7.72 -36.85 -10.96
C SER A 234 8.13 -36.52 -9.52
N VAL A 235 7.14 -36.45 -8.63
CA VAL A 235 7.34 -36.22 -7.20
C VAL A 235 8.13 -37.37 -6.55
N ALA A 236 7.88 -38.62 -6.92
CA ALA A 236 8.63 -39.78 -6.42
C ALA A 236 10.10 -39.77 -6.88
N HIS A 237 10.37 -39.40 -8.14
CA HIS A 237 11.77 -39.28 -8.61
C HIS A 237 12.52 -38.16 -7.87
N LEU A 238 11.80 -37.09 -7.56
CA LEU A 238 12.35 -36.01 -6.76
C LEU A 238 12.67 -36.46 -5.33
N GLU A 239 11.82 -37.28 -4.72
CA GLU A 239 12.07 -37.87 -3.39
C GLU A 239 13.38 -38.66 -3.35
N MET A 240 13.71 -39.36 -4.42
CA MET A 240 14.94 -40.17 -4.49
C MET A 240 16.20 -39.33 -4.71
N THR A 241 16.08 -38.19 -5.38
CA THR A 241 17.25 -37.45 -5.91
C THR A 241 17.58 -36.15 -5.17
N TRP A 242 16.68 -35.63 -4.34
CA TRP A 242 16.80 -34.27 -3.80
C TRP A 242 18.04 -34.01 -2.95
N MET A 243 18.57 -35.01 -2.23
CA MET A 243 19.75 -34.83 -1.39
C MET A 243 21.04 -34.65 -2.21
N SER A 244 21.03 -35.07 -3.48
CA SER A 244 22.21 -35.12 -4.35
C SER A 244 22.28 -33.99 -5.38
N ARG A 245 21.26 -33.12 -5.44
CA ARG A 245 21.14 -32.08 -6.46
C ARG A 245 20.79 -30.73 -5.86
N ILE A 246 21.28 -29.67 -6.50
CA ILE A 246 20.98 -28.28 -6.13
C ILE A 246 19.88 -27.69 -7.04
N ASN A 247 19.81 -28.16 -8.29
CA ASN A 247 18.83 -27.72 -9.28
C ASN A 247 17.88 -28.87 -9.63
N PHE A 248 16.60 -28.53 -9.81
CA PHE A 248 15.55 -29.50 -10.06
C PHE A 248 14.78 -29.22 -11.34
N SER A 249 14.44 -30.31 -12.02
CA SER A 249 13.54 -30.31 -13.16
C SER A 249 12.15 -29.80 -12.77
N PRO A 250 11.40 -29.17 -13.71
CA PRO A 250 10.03 -28.75 -13.48
C PRO A 250 9.10 -29.86 -12.98
N LEU A 251 8.14 -29.51 -12.13
CA LEU A 251 7.08 -30.42 -11.68
C LEU A 251 5.75 -29.97 -12.24
N LEU A 252 4.96 -30.91 -12.75
CA LEU A 252 3.56 -30.67 -13.11
C LEU A 252 2.67 -31.36 -12.08
N VAL A 253 1.93 -30.57 -11.31
CA VAL A 253 1.21 -31.06 -10.13
C VAL A 253 -0.15 -30.40 -10.01
N ARG A 254 -1.12 -31.13 -9.46
CA ARG A 254 -2.44 -30.61 -9.11
C ARG A 254 -2.45 -30.14 -7.67
N ILE A 255 -3.05 -28.98 -7.41
CA ILE A 255 -3.25 -28.47 -6.05
C ILE A 255 -4.36 -29.29 -5.39
N MET A 256 -4.02 -30.04 -4.35
CA MET A 256 -4.96 -30.87 -3.59
C MET A 256 -5.47 -30.12 -2.36
N TYR A 257 -4.65 -29.23 -1.80
CA TYR A 257 -5.01 -28.41 -0.66
C TYR A 257 -4.33 -27.04 -0.75
N LYS A 258 -5.03 -26.02 -0.27
CA LYS A 258 -4.53 -24.64 -0.14
C LYS A 258 -4.81 -24.15 1.28
N SER A 259 -3.77 -23.78 2.01
CA SER A 259 -3.92 -23.21 3.36
C SER A 259 -4.41 -21.76 3.30
N ARG A 260 -4.90 -21.27 4.44
CA ARG A 260 -5.01 -19.83 4.67
C ARG A 260 -3.63 -19.16 4.59
N LEU A 261 -3.63 -17.90 4.17
CA LEU A 261 -2.45 -17.06 4.18
C LEU A 261 -2.06 -16.76 5.63
N ARG A 262 -0.77 -16.59 5.89
CA ARG A 262 -0.26 -16.20 7.21
C ARG A 262 0.71 -15.05 7.05
N TYR A 263 0.40 -13.91 7.66
CA TYR A 263 1.35 -12.84 7.84
C TYR A 263 2.32 -13.17 8.99
N TYR A 264 3.62 -13.08 8.73
CA TYR A 264 4.67 -13.38 9.71
C TYR A 264 5.62 -12.20 9.95
N GLY A 265 5.26 -11.01 9.47
CA GLY A 265 6.02 -9.78 9.67
C GLY A 265 6.19 -9.43 11.15
N LYS A 266 7.35 -8.88 11.49
CA LYS A 266 7.70 -8.47 12.84
C LYS A 266 8.07 -7.00 12.89
N PRO A 267 7.78 -6.28 13.99
CA PRO A 267 8.16 -4.88 14.13
C PRO A 267 9.66 -4.68 13.89
N GLU A 268 10.51 -5.57 14.43
CA GLU A 268 11.97 -5.43 14.43
C GLU A 268 12.62 -5.77 13.09
N LYS A 269 11.87 -6.38 12.17
CA LYS A 269 12.40 -6.82 10.88
C LYS A 269 11.73 -6.06 9.76
N ASN A 270 12.54 -5.42 8.92
CA ASN A 270 12.05 -4.90 7.66
C ASN A 270 12.08 -6.02 6.62
N LEU A 271 10.95 -6.73 6.51
CA LEU A 271 10.74 -7.75 5.49
C LEU A 271 9.73 -7.20 4.48
N ASP A 272 10.07 -7.34 3.21
CA ASP A 272 9.13 -7.03 2.14
C ASP A 272 8.07 -8.13 2.08
N GLU A 273 6.82 -7.71 2.26
CA GLU A 273 5.61 -8.53 2.06
C GLU A 273 5.65 -9.90 2.79
N PRO A 274 5.84 -9.94 4.12
CA PRO A 274 6.13 -11.15 4.87
C PRO A 274 4.89 -12.03 5.05
N TYR A 275 4.49 -12.66 3.96
CA TYR A 275 3.38 -13.59 3.86
C TYR A 275 3.89 -14.99 3.53
N GLN A 276 3.19 -15.99 4.05
CA GLN A 276 3.40 -17.38 3.68
C GLN A 276 2.07 -18.11 3.48
N ALA A 277 2.05 -19.06 2.55
CA ALA A 277 0.94 -19.96 2.36
C ALA A 277 1.45 -21.35 1.96
N TYR A 278 0.74 -22.39 2.38
CA TYR A 278 1.07 -23.77 2.10
C TYR A 278 0.10 -24.37 1.10
N LEU A 279 0.62 -25.17 0.18
CA LEU A 279 -0.14 -25.98 -0.75
C LEU A 279 0.28 -27.44 -0.55
N GLU A 280 -0.69 -28.35 -0.53
CA GLU A 280 -0.38 -29.76 -0.81
C GLU A 280 -0.66 -30.01 -2.28
N VAL A 281 0.34 -30.51 -3.00
CA VAL A 281 0.26 -30.75 -4.43
C VAL A 281 0.60 -32.20 -4.73
N ALA A 282 -0.02 -32.76 -5.76
CA ALA A 282 0.20 -34.16 -6.13
C ALA A 282 0.34 -34.35 -7.64
N ASP A 283 1.11 -35.36 -8.02
CA ASP A 283 1.05 -36.00 -9.33
C ASP A 283 0.65 -37.48 -9.15
N SER A 284 0.74 -38.29 -10.21
CA SER A 284 0.45 -39.72 -10.15
C SER A 284 1.41 -40.51 -9.25
N SER A 285 2.60 -39.96 -8.96
CA SER A 285 3.65 -40.66 -8.21
C SER A 285 3.64 -40.37 -6.71
N GLY A 286 3.02 -39.27 -6.29
CA GLY A 286 2.86 -38.94 -4.90
C GLY A 286 2.50 -37.49 -4.61
N MET A 287 2.36 -37.21 -3.32
CA MET A 287 1.96 -35.90 -2.80
C MET A 287 3.07 -35.26 -1.97
N VAL A 288 3.20 -33.95 -2.08
CA VAL A 288 4.24 -33.17 -1.38
C VAL A 288 3.75 -31.76 -1.01
N SER A 289 4.31 -31.24 0.07
CA SER A 289 4.02 -29.89 0.54
C SER A 289 4.89 -28.84 -0.17
N VAL A 290 4.26 -27.75 -0.57
CA VAL A 290 4.88 -26.60 -1.23
C VAL A 290 4.55 -25.34 -0.45
N ILE A 291 5.53 -24.46 -0.24
CA ILE A 291 5.36 -23.22 0.52
C ILE A 291 5.60 -22.02 -0.37
N LEU A 292 4.61 -21.13 -0.49
CA LEU A 292 4.73 -19.80 -1.10
C LEU A 292 5.27 -18.83 -0.04
N TRP A 293 6.29 -18.05 -0.39
CA TRP A 293 6.93 -17.08 0.49
C TRP A 293 6.93 -15.68 -0.10
N ASN A 294 6.78 -14.68 0.76
CA ASN A 294 6.98 -13.26 0.46
C ASN A 294 6.14 -12.80 -0.74
N THR A 295 6.80 -12.15 -1.70
CA THR A 295 6.25 -11.63 -2.96
C THR A 295 5.51 -12.68 -3.79
N LEU A 296 5.83 -13.98 -3.63
CA LEU A 296 5.10 -15.05 -4.32
C LEU A 296 3.66 -15.18 -3.84
N CYS A 297 3.38 -14.78 -2.59
CA CYS A 297 2.02 -14.80 -2.05
C CYS A 297 1.11 -13.81 -2.79
N PRO A 298 1.38 -12.49 -2.80
CA PRO A 298 0.55 -11.55 -3.53
C PRO A 298 0.54 -11.78 -5.04
N GLU A 299 1.62 -12.31 -5.61
CA GLU A 299 1.71 -12.61 -7.05
C GLU A 299 0.80 -13.77 -7.48
N TRP A 300 0.67 -14.83 -6.66
CA TRP A 300 0.02 -16.08 -7.08
C TRP A 300 -1.15 -16.54 -6.21
N TYR A 301 -1.21 -16.17 -4.93
CA TYR A 301 -2.18 -16.78 -4.02
C TYR A 301 -3.63 -16.62 -4.49
N ASN A 302 -4.01 -15.46 -5.05
CA ASN A 302 -5.37 -15.22 -5.54
C ASN A 302 -5.72 -16.01 -6.82
N SER A 303 -4.73 -16.44 -7.60
CA SER A 303 -4.94 -17.18 -8.85
C SER A 303 -4.85 -18.71 -8.67
N LEU A 304 -4.34 -19.18 -7.53
CA LEU A 304 -4.22 -20.60 -7.21
C LEU A 304 -5.47 -21.12 -6.49
N SER A 305 -6.13 -22.11 -7.07
CA SER A 305 -7.30 -22.78 -6.47
C SER A 305 -7.07 -24.29 -6.33
N VAL A 306 -7.74 -24.93 -5.38
CA VAL A 306 -7.75 -26.40 -5.29
C VAL A 306 -8.30 -26.97 -6.60
N GLY A 307 -7.66 -28.02 -7.11
CA GLY A 307 -7.93 -28.62 -8.42
C GLY A 307 -7.10 -28.05 -9.57
N THR A 308 -6.50 -26.86 -9.42
CA THR A 308 -5.66 -26.23 -10.45
C THR A 308 -4.39 -27.05 -10.70
N VAL A 309 -4.05 -27.27 -11.97
CA VAL A 309 -2.76 -27.86 -12.36
C VAL A 309 -1.75 -26.76 -12.59
N ILE A 310 -0.61 -26.86 -11.91
CA ILE A 310 0.46 -25.87 -11.95
C ILE A 310 1.78 -26.50 -12.37
N LEU A 311 2.55 -25.74 -13.13
CA LEU A 311 3.95 -26.05 -13.43
C LEU A 311 4.84 -25.30 -12.44
N ILE A 312 5.64 -26.05 -11.68
CA ILE A 312 6.56 -25.53 -10.68
C ILE A 312 7.99 -25.58 -11.24
N GLN A 313 8.61 -24.41 -11.48
CA GLN A 313 9.99 -24.26 -11.96
C GLN A 313 10.87 -23.47 -10.99
N GLN A 314 12.18 -23.71 -11.00
CA GLN A 314 13.18 -22.95 -10.22
C GLN A 314 12.98 -23.02 -8.69
N TYR A 315 12.36 -24.09 -8.18
CA TYR A 315 12.08 -24.25 -6.76
C TYR A 315 13.29 -24.74 -5.96
N THR A 316 13.26 -24.53 -4.64
CA THR A 316 14.23 -25.10 -3.69
C THR A 316 13.56 -26.19 -2.86
N ILE A 317 14.36 -27.19 -2.46
CA ILE A 317 13.89 -28.27 -1.59
C ILE A 317 14.56 -28.15 -0.23
N LYS A 318 13.79 -28.34 0.84
CA LYS A 318 14.27 -28.43 2.21
C LYS A 318 13.74 -29.69 2.87
N LYS A 319 14.40 -30.11 3.94
CA LYS A 319 13.87 -31.19 4.79
C LYS A 319 12.58 -30.68 5.46
N SER A 320 11.58 -31.56 5.59
CA SER A 320 10.35 -31.21 6.29
C SER A 320 10.59 -30.91 7.77
N TYR A 321 9.81 -29.97 8.33
CA TYR A 321 9.82 -29.72 9.75
C TYR A 321 9.03 -30.82 10.48
N PRO A 322 9.53 -31.32 11.62
CA PRO A 322 8.79 -32.30 12.40
C PRO A 322 7.51 -31.67 13.01
N PHE A 323 6.46 -32.48 13.20
CA PHE A 323 5.19 -32.13 13.88
C PHE A 323 4.22 -31.18 13.15
N ARG A 324 4.27 -31.10 11.82
CA ARG A 324 3.28 -30.33 11.05
C ARG A 324 1.90 -31.02 11.07
N THR A 325 0.86 -30.30 11.51
CA THR A 325 -0.53 -30.73 11.36
C THR A 325 -0.89 -30.78 9.88
N GLN A 326 -1.07 -31.97 9.34
CA GLN A 326 -1.40 -32.18 7.94
C GLN A 326 -2.92 -32.16 7.75
N PRO A 327 -3.42 -31.57 6.65
CA PRO A 327 -4.85 -31.63 6.35
C PRO A 327 -5.28 -33.09 6.19
N SER A 328 -6.42 -33.44 6.79
CA SER A 328 -7.07 -34.73 6.60
C SER A 328 -7.68 -34.76 5.19
N LEU A 329 -6.88 -35.19 4.24
CA LEU A 329 -7.36 -35.48 2.89
C LEU A 329 -8.17 -36.76 2.99
N GLY A 330 -9.47 -36.69 2.75
CA GLY A 330 -10.33 -37.87 2.71
C GLY A 330 -9.75 -38.93 1.76
N ASN A 331 -9.89 -40.21 2.14
CA ASN A 331 -9.55 -41.46 1.44
C ASN A 331 -8.85 -41.36 0.07
N SER A 332 -7.67 -40.73 0.01
CA SER A 332 -6.81 -40.74 -1.18
C SER A 332 -5.76 -41.83 -0.99
N GLN A 333 -5.76 -42.85 -1.84
CA GLN A 333 -4.75 -43.92 -1.87
C GLN A 333 -3.35 -43.42 -2.29
N MET A 334 -3.14 -42.10 -2.46
CA MET A 334 -1.87 -41.52 -2.87
C MET A 334 -0.80 -41.62 -1.79
N LYS A 335 0.38 -42.11 -2.19
CA LYS A 335 1.59 -42.11 -1.37
C LYS A 335 1.96 -40.67 -1.00
N ARG A 336 1.94 -40.37 0.31
CA ARG A 336 2.34 -39.06 0.84
C ARG A 336 3.83 -39.05 1.15
N ILE A 337 4.54 -38.06 0.61
CA ILE A 337 5.97 -37.88 0.84
C ILE A 337 6.14 -36.86 1.97
N SER A 338 6.28 -37.36 3.20
CA SER A 338 6.40 -36.54 4.42
C SER A 338 7.84 -36.18 4.79
N THR A 339 8.83 -36.71 4.05
CA THR A 339 10.26 -36.53 4.28
C THR A 339 10.80 -35.19 3.78
N ILE A 340 10.04 -34.48 2.94
CA ILE A 340 10.50 -33.32 2.18
C ILE A 340 9.47 -32.19 2.27
N GLU A 341 9.96 -30.97 2.49
CA GLU A 341 9.19 -29.74 2.27
C GLU A 341 9.82 -28.95 1.13
N LYS A 342 9.04 -28.62 0.11
CA LYS A 342 9.52 -27.73 -0.95
C LYS A 342 9.36 -26.29 -0.48
N ALA A 343 10.48 -25.65 -0.18
CA ALA A 343 10.50 -24.22 0.14
C ALA A 343 10.70 -23.43 -1.16
N LEU A 344 9.67 -22.73 -1.63
CA LEU A 344 9.81 -21.85 -2.79
C LEU A 344 10.45 -20.53 -2.34
N CYS A 345 11.77 -20.42 -2.43
CA CYS A 345 12.45 -19.17 -2.09
C CYS A 345 12.57 -18.22 -3.29
N HIS A 346 12.61 -18.73 -4.52
CA HIS A 346 12.52 -17.98 -5.77
C HIS A 346 11.72 -18.86 -6.74
N PHE A 347 10.65 -18.35 -7.33
CA PHE A 347 9.76 -19.20 -8.11
C PHE A 347 9.26 -18.49 -9.35
N THR A 348 9.25 -19.21 -10.47
CA THR A 348 8.42 -18.89 -11.62
C THR A 348 7.28 -19.91 -11.66
N CYS A 349 6.12 -19.53 -11.10
CA CYS A 349 4.90 -20.31 -11.30
C CYS A 349 4.43 -20.10 -12.72
N ARG A 350 3.96 -21.18 -13.36
CA ARG A 350 3.02 -21.04 -14.46
C ARG A 350 1.75 -21.78 -14.09
N ILE A 351 0.65 -21.03 -14.05
CA ILE A 351 -0.68 -21.62 -14.03
C ILE A 351 -0.95 -22.11 -15.44
N CYS A 352 -1.02 -23.43 -15.62
CA CYS A 352 -1.47 -24.01 -16.87
C CYS A 352 -3.00 -23.96 -16.84
N GLY A 353 -3.58 -22.88 -17.35
CA GLY A 353 -5.02 -22.75 -17.46
C GLY A 353 -5.42 -21.83 -18.60
N ARG A 354 -6.15 -22.37 -19.57
CA ARG A 354 -7.09 -21.57 -20.35
C ARG A 354 -8.40 -22.30 -20.59
N GLU A 355 -9.45 -21.49 -20.47
CA GLU A 355 -10.86 -21.75 -20.71
C GLU A 355 -11.08 -22.20 -22.17
N ASN A 356 -11.88 -23.26 -22.32
CA ASN A 356 -12.51 -23.77 -23.54
C ASN A 356 -11.57 -24.28 -24.66
N GLY A 357 -11.60 -25.59 -24.90
CA GLY A 357 -11.15 -26.14 -26.19
C GLY A 357 -10.76 -27.61 -26.19
N ASP A 358 -9.60 -27.94 -25.60
CA ASP A 358 -8.93 -29.21 -25.91
C ASP A 358 -8.47 -29.94 -24.66
N ILE A 359 -9.42 -30.57 -23.98
CA ILE A 359 -9.17 -31.42 -22.80
C ILE A 359 -8.79 -32.86 -23.20
N GLY A 360 -9.05 -33.29 -24.43
CA GLY A 360 -8.96 -34.70 -24.83
C GLY A 360 -7.58 -35.36 -24.69
N LEU A 361 -6.47 -34.60 -24.72
CA LEU A 361 -5.11 -35.15 -24.66
C LEU A 361 -4.43 -34.97 -23.28
N PHE A 362 -4.81 -33.95 -22.51
CA PHE A 362 -4.20 -33.64 -21.22
C PHE A 362 -4.94 -34.26 -20.03
N GLU A 363 -6.29 -34.35 -20.07
CA GLU A 363 -7.01 -35.23 -19.14
C GLU A 363 -6.68 -36.69 -19.43
N ALA A 364 -6.53 -37.09 -20.69
CA ALA A 364 -6.07 -38.43 -21.01
C ALA A 364 -4.69 -38.75 -20.40
N LEU A 365 -3.74 -37.82 -20.38
CA LEU A 365 -2.43 -38.04 -19.74
C LEU A 365 -2.48 -38.08 -18.20
N LEU A 366 -3.43 -37.39 -17.57
CA LEU A 366 -3.61 -37.40 -16.11
C LEU A 366 -4.53 -38.55 -15.62
N ASP A 367 -5.54 -38.92 -16.40
CA ASP A 367 -6.47 -40.03 -16.12
C ASP A 367 -5.83 -41.39 -16.42
N THR A 368 -4.98 -41.47 -17.45
CA THR A 368 -4.12 -42.66 -17.67
C THR A 368 -3.08 -42.80 -16.56
N ALA A 369 -2.72 -41.71 -15.87
CA ALA A 369 -1.77 -41.72 -14.76
C ALA A 369 -2.43 -41.86 -13.37
N CYS A 370 -3.75 -41.63 -13.24
CA CYS A 370 -4.50 -41.81 -11.99
C CYS A 370 -5.37 -43.08 -11.96
N SER A 371 -5.54 -43.79 -13.09
CA SER A 371 -6.31 -45.05 -13.17
C SER A 371 -5.43 -46.31 -13.19
N ALA A 372 -4.18 -46.23 -12.72
CA ALA A 372 -3.27 -47.37 -12.58
C ALA A 372 -2.79 -47.54 -11.14
#